data_AF-A0A1B6GBE3-F1
#
_entry.id   AF-A0A1B6GBE3-F1
#
_cell.length_a   1.000
_cell.length_b   1.000
_cell.length_c   1.000
_cell.angle_alpha   90.00
_cell.angle_beta   90.00
_cell.angle_gamma   90.00
#
_symmetry.space_group_name_H-M   'P 1'
#
loop_
_entity.id
_entity.type
_entity.pdbx_description
1 polymer ?
#
loop_
_entity_poly.entity_id
_entity_poly.type
_entity_poly.pdbx_seq_one_letter_code
_entity_poly.pdbx_strand_id
1 'polypeptide(L)'
;MRGHLGQQDVELAISDLTTLASQENLRVGATLGLANGYVQQKQTARARNLLKRVASAAWLVEEAEHLERCWLLLADLHIQAGRHDAATELLRRTLQHNQSCHRAYQLLG
;
A
#
# COMPACT_ATOMS: atom_id res chain seq x y z
N MET A 1 -6.48 0.13 -31.43
CA MET A 1 -7.54 0.20 -30.41
C MET A 1 -7.21 -0.71 -29.22
N ARG A 2 -6.19 -0.38 -28.42
CA ARG A 2 -5.82 -1.13 -27.21
C ARG A 2 -5.72 -0.13 -26.08
N GLY A 3 -6.63 -0.14 -25.11
CA GLY A 3 -6.51 0.80 -23.98
C GLY A 3 -7.65 0.84 -22.96
N HIS A 4 -8.82 0.27 -23.24
CA HIS A 4 -9.98 0.44 -22.34
C HIS A 4 -10.37 -0.79 -21.52
N LEU A 5 -9.85 -1.99 -21.82
CA LEU A 5 -10.18 -3.21 -21.08
C LEU A 5 -9.65 -3.16 -19.63
N GLY A 6 -8.40 -2.74 -19.43
CA GLY A 6 -7.79 -2.78 -18.09
C GLY A 6 -8.36 -1.82 -17.04
N GLN A 7 -9.18 -0.81 -17.40
CA GLN A 7 -9.78 0.10 -16.42
C GLN A 7 -11.02 -0.53 -15.76
N GLN A 8 -11.86 -1.20 -16.56
CA GLN A 8 -13.06 -1.87 -16.08
C GLN A 8 -12.71 -3.08 -15.21
N ASP A 9 -11.67 -3.83 -15.60
CA ASP A 9 -11.14 -4.94 -14.80
C ASP A 9 -10.62 -4.46 -13.43
N VAL A 10 -10.00 -3.27 -13.37
CA VAL A 10 -9.49 -2.69 -12.12
C VAL A 10 -10.63 -2.23 -11.20
N GLU A 11 -11.70 -1.67 -11.74
CA GLU A 11 -12.88 -1.30 -10.94
C GLU A 11 -13.56 -2.53 -10.32
N LEU A 12 -13.68 -3.61 -11.10
CA LEU A 12 -14.24 -4.88 -10.64
C LEU A 12 -13.36 -5.50 -9.54
N ALA A 13 -12.04 -5.53 -9.76
CA ALA A 13 -11.07 -5.98 -8.76
C ALA A 13 -11.15 -5.14 -7.47
N ILE A 14 -11.36 -3.82 -7.56
CA ILE A 14 -11.54 -2.97 -6.38
C ILE A 14 -12.82 -3.32 -5.62
N SER A 15 -13.91 -3.63 -6.31
CA SER A 15 -15.16 -4.07 -5.66
C SER A 15 -14.96 -5.38 -4.89
N ASP A 16 -14.33 -6.37 -5.52
CA ASP A 16 -14.01 -7.65 -4.88
C ASP A 16 -13.08 -7.47 -3.67
N LEU A 17 -12.00 -6.71 -3.85
CA LEU A 17 -11.05 -6.45 -2.77
C LEU A 17 -11.66 -5.64 -1.62
N THR A 18 -12.67 -4.80 -1.87
CA THR A 18 -13.41 -4.10 -0.80
C THR A 18 -14.20 -5.08 0.05
N THR A 19 -14.80 -6.09 -0.59
CA THR A 19 -15.51 -7.17 0.09
C THR A 19 -14.54 -8.02 0.91
N LEU A 20 -13.38 -8.37 0.33
CA LEU A 20 -12.33 -9.11 1.03
C LEU A 20 -11.69 -8.31 2.16
N ALA A 21 -11.54 -6.99 2.01
CA ALA A 21 -11.02 -6.12 3.06
C ALA A 21 -11.93 -6.03 4.28
N SER A 22 -13.20 -6.44 4.15
CA SER A 22 -14.12 -6.58 5.28
C SER A 22 -13.87 -7.85 6.10
N GLN A 23 -13.08 -8.79 5.60
CA GLN A 23 -12.65 -9.98 6.33
C GLN A 23 -11.36 -9.67 7.09
N GLU A 24 -11.34 -9.85 8.41
CA GLU A 24 -10.19 -9.49 9.25
C GLU A 24 -8.89 -10.15 8.81
N ASN A 25 -8.92 -11.44 8.43
CA ASN A 25 -7.73 -12.19 8.00
C ASN A 25 -7.12 -11.73 6.67
N LEU A 26 -7.93 -11.13 5.77
CA LEU A 26 -7.47 -10.68 4.46
C LEU A 26 -7.41 -9.16 4.38
N ARG A 27 -7.72 -8.45 5.48
CA ARG A 27 -7.87 -7.01 5.51
C ARG A 27 -6.65 -6.29 4.97
N VAL A 28 -5.44 -6.63 5.43
CA VAL A 28 -4.20 -5.94 5.02
C VAL A 28 -3.82 -6.30 3.58
N GLY A 29 -3.91 -7.57 3.18
CA GLY A 29 -3.63 -8.00 1.81
C GLY A 29 -4.59 -7.40 0.78
N ALA A 30 -5.89 -7.41 1.09
CA ALA A 30 -6.92 -6.82 0.25
C ALA A 30 -6.76 -5.29 0.17
N THR A 31 -6.41 -4.64 1.29
CA THR A 31 -6.09 -3.19 1.32
C THR A 31 -4.92 -2.84 0.41
N LEU A 32 -3.87 -3.65 0.39
CA LEU A 32 -2.74 -3.44 -0.53
C LEU A 32 -3.18 -3.50 -2.00
N GLY A 33 -4.01 -4.49 -2.35
CA GLY A 33 -4.59 -4.63 -3.68
C GLY A 33 -5.46 -3.42 -4.06
N LEU A 34 -6.34 -2.99 -3.15
CA LEU A 34 -7.19 -1.80 -3.32
C LEU A 34 -6.35 -0.55 -3.56
N ALA A 35 -5.31 -0.36 -2.76
CA ALA A 35 -4.41 0.77 -2.89
C ALA A 35 -3.75 0.79 -4.27
N ASN A 36 -3.21 -0.34 -4.74
CA ASN A 36 -2.65 -0.45 -6.09
C ASN A 36 -3.68 -0.16 -7.19
N GLY A 37 -4.90 -0.67 -7.06
CA GLY A 37 -5.99 -0.36 -7.99
C GLY A 37 -6.30 1.14 -8.03
N TYR A 38 -6.37 1.79 -6.86
CA TYR A 38 -6.55 3.24 -6.78
C TYR A 38 -5.38 4.02 -7.37
N VAL A 39 -4.13 3.58 -7.16
CA VAL A 39 -2.95 4.22 -7.79
C VAL A 39 -3.03 4.14 -9.32
N GLN A 40 -3.40 2.97 -9.86
CA GLN A 40 -3.63 2.77 -11.30
C GLN A 40 -4.74 3.68 -11.84
N GLN A 41 -5.82 3.87 -11.06
CA GLN A 41 -6.90 4.80 -11.39
C GLN A 41 -6.53 6.29 -11.18
N LYS A 42 -5.26 6.62 -10.90
CA LYS A 42 -4.81 7.97 -10.55
C LYS A 42 -5.45 8.53 -9.26
N GLN A 43 -6.11 7.69 -8.48
CA GLN A 43 -6.72 8.03 -7.18
C GLN A 43 -5.71 7.82 -6.03
N THR A 44 -4.49 8.34 -6.18
CA THR A 44 -3.40 8.18 -5.20
C THR A 44 -3.75 8.71 -3.81
N ALA A 45 -4.63 9.72 -3.70
CA ALA A 45 -5.11 10.23 -2.41
C ALA A 45 -5.94 9.20 -1.63
N ARG A 46 -6.84 8.46 -2.31
CA ARG A 46 -7.64 7.40 -1.69
C ARG A 46 -6.76 6.21 -1.28
N ALA A 47 -5.85 5.80 -2.16
CA ALA A 47 -4.85 4.77 -1.85
C ALA A 47 -4.08 5.13 -0.56
N ARG A 48 -3.57 6.36 -0.47
CA ARG A 48 -2.85 6.85 0.72
C ARG A 48 -3.68 6.76 2.00
N ASN A 49 -4.94 7.19 1.97
CA ASN A 49 -5.80 7.16 3.15
C ASN A 49 -6.08 5.73 3.62
N LEU A 50 -6.30 4.81 2.67
CA LEU A 50 -6.52 3.40 2.96
C LEU A 50 -5.27 2.76 3.59
N LEU A 51 -4.10 2.98 2.97
CA LEU A 51 -2.81 2.51 3.46
C LEU A 51 -2.48 3.09 4.83
N LYS A 52 -2.75 4.38 5.07
CA LYS A 52 -2.54 5.02 6.39
C LYS A 52 -3.38 4.36 7.48
N ARG A 53 -4.63 3.99 7.19
CA ARG A 53 -5.51 3.30 8.15
C ARG A 53 -4.95 1.95 8.54
N VAL A 54 -4.48 1.17 7.55
CA VAL A 54 -3.84 -0.12 7.79
C VAL A 54 -2.49 0.05 8.50
N ALA A 55 -1.69 1.02 8.08
CA ALA A 55 -0.39 1.30 8.66
C ALA A 55 -0.46 1.75 10.12
N SER A 56 -1.56 2.39 10.52
CA SER A 56 -1.85 2.79 11.89
C SER A 56 -2.55 1.70 12.70
N ALA A 57 -2.99 0.60 12.08
CA ALA A 57 -3.60 -0.51 12.78
C ALA A 57 -2.55 -1.31 13.57
N ALA A 58 -3.00 -2.19 14.46
CA ALA A 58 -2.12 -3.03 15.27
C ALA A 58 -1.15 -3.83 14.37
N TRP A 59 0.14 -3.80 14.72
CA TRP A 59 1.16 -4.60 14.05
C TRP A 59 0.99 -6.07 14.45
N LEU A 60 0.31 -6.83 13.59
CA LEU A 60 0.16 -8.27 13.74
C LEU A 60 1.29 -8.98 13.00
N VAL A 61 1.99 -9.88 13.68
CA VAL A 61 3.09 -10.66 13.09
C VAL A 61 2.63 -11.46 11.88
N GLU A 62 1.40 -11.99 11.92
CA GLU A 62 0.77 -12.71 10.82
C GLU A 62 0.55 -11.83 9.58
N GLU A 63 0.32 -10.52 9.78
CA GLU A 63 0.12 -9.55 8.70
C GLU A 63 1.38 -8.76 8.36
N ALA A 64 2.51 -9.01 9.03
CA ALA A 64 3.72 -8.17 8.99
C ALA A 64 4.26 -8.01 7.55
N GLU A 65 4.28 -9.08 6.74
CA GLU A 65 4.71 -9.00 5.35
C GLU A 65 3.82 -8.08 4.51
N HIS A 66 2.50 -8.16 4.71
CA HIS A 66 1.53 -7.34 3.97
C HIS A 66 1.55 -5.89 4.46
N LEU A 67 1.73 -5.67 5.77
CA LEU A 67 1.91 -4.37 6.40
C LEU A 67 3.17 -3.68 5.88
N GLU A 68 4.28 -4.41 5.77
CA GLU A 68 5.52 -3.91 5.18
C GLU A 68 5.28 -3.42 3.74
N ARG A 69 4.62 -4.24 2.91
CA ARG A 69 4.26 -3.83 1.54
C ARG A 69 3.37 -2.58 1.52
N CYS A 70 2.42 -2.48 2.45
CA CYS A 70 1.59 -1.28 2.60
C CYS A 70 2.42 -0.05 2.94
N TRP A 71 3.40 -0.18 3.84
CA TRP A 71 4.30 0.92 4.22
C TRP A 71 5.22 1.32 3.08
N LEU A 72 5.79 0.37 2.36
CA LEU A 72 6.63 0.65 1.18
C LEU A 72 5.84 1.40 0.10
N LEU A 73 4.61 0.96 -0.19
CA LEU A 73 3.74 1.65 -1.14
C LEU A 73 3.35 3.05 -0.65
N LEU A 74 3.09 3.21 0.64
CA LEU A 74 2.80 4.50 1.24
C LEU A 74 4.00 5.46 1.14
N ALA A 75 5.22 4.97 1.38
CA ALA A 75 6.45 5.73 1.21
C ALA A 75 6.65 6.16 -0.25
N ASP A 76 6.47 5.25 -1.20
CA ASP A 76 6.55 5.54 -2.63
C ASP A 76 5.55 6.64 -3.04
N LEU A 77 4.31 6.56 -2.55
CA LEU A 77 3.30 7.61 -2.76
C LEU A 77 3.66 8.94 -2.10
N HIS A 78 4.39 8.92 -0.98
CA HIS A 78 4.92 10.13 -0.36
C HIS A 78 6.06 10.73 -1.20
N ILE A 79 6.92 9.89 -1.77
CA ILE A 79 8.00 10.30 -2.68
C ILE A 79 7.42 10.95 -3.93
N GLN A 80 6.46 10.30 -4.59
CA GLN A 80 5.76 10.86 -5.75
C GLN A 80 5.05 12.19 -5.44
N ALA A 81 4.64 12.40 -4.18
CA ALA A 81 4.02 13.64 -3.72
C ALA A 81 5.05 14.71 -3.29
N GLY A 82 6.35 14.48 -3.46
CA GLY A 82 7.43 15.39 -3.04
C GLY A 82 7.68 15.45 -1.54
N ARG A 83 7.09 14.53 -0.75
CA ARG A 83 7.26 14.43 0.71
C ARG A 83 8.27 13.35 1.07
N HIS A 84 9.51 13.54 0.62
CA HIS A 84 10.60 12.59 0.87
C HIS A 84 10.84 12.38 2.36
N ASP A 85 10.82 13.44 3.17
CA ASP A 85 11.04 13.37 4.61
C ASP A 85 10.09 12.38 5.32
N ALA A 86 8.79 12.49 5.04
CA ALA A 86 7.77 11.59 5.57
C ALA A 86 7.93 10.14 5.06
N ALA A 87 8.39 9.96 3.82
CA ALA A 87 8.67 8.65 3.27
C ALA A 87 9.90 8.01 3.95
N THR A 88 10.99 8.75 4.08
CA THR A 88 12.23 8.33 4.73
C THR A 88 11.98 7.88 6.17
N GLU A 89 11.20 8.65 6.93
CA GLU A 89 10.88 8.29 8.32
C GLU A 89 10.05 7.01 8.40
N LEU A 90 9.07 6.86 7.50
CA LEU A 90 8.27 5.64 7.41
C LEU A 90 9.16 4.43 7.08
N LEU A 91 10.08 4.56 6.13
CA LEU A 91 11.00 3.50 5.71
C LEU A 91 11.99 3.13 6.82
N ARG A 92 12.51 4.11 7.57
CA ARG A 92 13.35 3.86 8.75
C ARG A 92 12.58 3.07 9.81
N ARG A 93 11.32 3.41 10.05
CA ARG A 93 10.45 2.66 10.97
C ARG A 93 10.21 1.24 10.48
N THR A 94 9.96 1.04 9.19
CA THR A 94 9.87 -0.30 8.58
C THR A 94 11.14 -1.11 8.84
N LEU A 95 12.31 -0.52 8.63
CA LEU A 95 13.60 -1.18 8.86
C LEU A 95 13.87 -1.50 10.33
N GLN A 96 13.32 -0.73 11.28
CA GLN A 96 13.40 -1.10 12.70
C GLN A 96 12.61 -2.38 13.01
N HIS A 97 11.47 -2.59 12.35
CA HIS A 97 10.68 -3.80 12.51
C HIS A 97 11.22 -4.97 11.68
N ASN A 98 11.65 -4.72 10.45
CA ASN A 98 12.23 -5.69 9.54
C ASN A 98 13.51 -5.15 8.87
N GLN A 99 14.64 -5.40 9.53
CA GLN A 99 15.96 -4.97 9.07
C GLN A 99 16.37 -5.60 7.73
N SER A 100 15.72 -6.69 7.34
CA SER A 100 15.99 -7.42 6.09
C SER A 100 15.19 -6.89 4.89
N CYS A 101 14.42 -5.82 5.05
CA CYS A 101 13.62 -5.25 3.97
C CYS A 101 14.50 -4.53 2.92
N HIS A 102 14.97 -5.27 1.91
CA HIS A 102 15.77 -4.73 0.80
C HIS A 102 15.07 -3.58 0.06
N ARG A 103 13.74 -3.67 -0.12
CA ARG A 103 12.92 -2.65 -0.76
C ARG A 103 12.96 -1.32 -0.02
N ALA A 104 13.03 -1.33 1.31
CA ALA A 104 13.09 -0.10 2.08
C ALA A 104 14.42 0.62 1.85
N TYR A 105 15.54 -0.13 1.77
CA TYR A 105 16.83 0.44 1.39
C TYR A 105 16.82 1.00 -0.04
N GLN A 106 16.16 0.32 -0.99
CA GLN A 106 16.04 0.81 -2.37
C GLN A 106 15.26 2.12 -2.47
N LEU A 107 14.26 2.34 -1.61
CA LEU A 107 13.48 3.59 -1.60
C LEU A 107 14.18 4.71 -0.79
N LEU A 108 15.14 4.35 0.08
CA LEU A 108 15.92 5.30 0.87
C LEU A 108 17.18 5.82 0.16
N GLY A 109 17.74 5.02 -0.76
CA GLY A 109 18.97 5.34 -1.51
C GLY A 109 18.71 6.10 -2.80
#